data_AF-A0A1Q7LPR7-F1
#
_entry.id   AF-A0A1Q7LPR7-F1
#
_cell.length_a   1.000
_cell.length_b   1.000
_cell.length_c   1.000
_cell.angle_alpha   90.00
_cell.angle_beta   90.00
_cell.angle_gamma   90.00
#
_symmetry.space_group_name_H-M   'P 1'
#
loop_
_entity.id
_entity.type
_entity.pdbx_description
1 polymer ?
#
loop_
_entity_poly.entity_id
_entity_poly.type
_entity_poly.pdbx_seq_one_letter_code
_entity_poly.pdbx_strand_id
1 'polypeptide(L)'
;MSLEPPPAWVLRAARARLNRTHKWSAYFDVMSVYYDIAPVKALVNPQLGSKIVAQYSSTPAPLIESKAETMSEQTALHEFFHHLFHQRRRRHSGEGEQALADQFAMECLELNSAGSPT
;
A
#
# COMPACT_ATOMS: atom_id res chain seq x y z
N MET A 1 17.07 -1.42 9.99
CA MET A 1 16.57 -0.20 9.32
C MET A 1 15.18 0.10 9.84
N SER A 2 14.92 1.33 10.27
CA SER A 2 13.56 1.79 10.58
C SER A 2 12.73 1.86 9.29
N LEU A 3 11.42 1.63 9.36
CA LEU A 3 10.51 1.96 8.25
C LEU A 3 10.02 3.39 8.48
N GLU A 4 10.06 4.22 7.45
CA GLU A 4 9.56 5.60 7.47
C GLU A 4 8.59 5.77 6.31
N PRO A 5 7.59 6.68 6.42
CA PRO A 5 6.76 7.04 5.29
C PRO A 5 7.60 7.50 4.10
N PRO A 6 7.13 7.28 2.86
CA PRO A 6 7.83 7.74 1.68
C PRO A 6 7.73 9.27 1.60
N PRO A 7 8.75 9.96 1.07
CA PRO A 7 8.65 11.39 0.84
C PRO A 7 7.58 11.70 -0.21
N ALA A 8 6.98 12.90 -0.13
CA ALA A 8 5.84 13.29 -0.97
C ALA A 8 6.09 13.14 -2.49
N TRP A 9 7.33 13.28 -2.96
CA TRP A 9 7.65 13.11 -4.38
C TRP A 9 7.46 11.67 -4.87
N VAL A 10 7.68 10.67 -4.02
CA VAL A 10 7.44 9.25 -4.33
C VAL A 10 5.95 9.01 -4.50
N LEU A 11 5.14 9.49 -3.56
CA LEU A 11 3.67 9.39 -3.62
C LEU A 11 3.10 10.07 -4.87
N ARG A 12 3.59 11.26 -5.22
CA ARG A 12 3.21 11.95 -6.46
C ARG A 12 3.57 11.14 -7.71
N ALA A 13 4.76 10.53 -7.75
CA ALA A 13 5.16 9.67 -8.86
C ALA A 13 4.29 8.41 -8.96
N ALA A 14 3.96 7.76 -7.84
CA ALA A 14 3.09 6.59 -7.78
C ALA A 14 1.67 6.91 -8.30
N ARG A 15 1.09 8.04 -7.85
CA ARG A 15 -0.22 8.51 -8.34
C ARG A 15 -0.20 8.89 -9.82
N ALA A 16 0.84 9.55 -10.29
CA ALA A 16 0.97 9.88 -11.71
C ALA A 16 0.98 8.60 -12.58
N ARG A 17 1.64 7.54 -12.10
CA ARG A 17 1.61 6.22 -12.74
C ARG A 17 0.23 5.57 -12.68
N LEU A 18 -0.44 5.62 -11.54
CA LEU A 18 -1.81 5.12 -11.38
C LEU A 18 -2.78 5.83 -12.34
N ASN A 19 -2.77 7.16 -12.37
CA ASN A 19 -3.65 7.96 -13.22
C ASN A 19 -3.42 7.70 -14.72
N ARG A 20 -2.17 7.44 -15.12
CA ARG A 20 -1.84 7.13 -16.52
C ARG A 20 -2.28 5.73 -16.95
N THR A 21 -2.21 4.76 -16.04
CA THR A 21 -2.37 3.33 -16.38
C THR A 21 -3.69 2.74 -15.92
N HIS A 22 -4.36 3.42 -14.99
CA HIS A 22 -5.51 2.94 -14.24
C HIS A 22 -5.26 1.59 -13.53
N LYS A 23 -4.01 1.29 -13.15
CA LYS A 23 -3.62 0.03 -12.51
C LYS A 23 -2.90 0.26 -11.19
N TRP A 24 -3.42 -0.33 -10.12
CA TRP A 24 -2.79 -0.30 -8.79
C TRP A 24 -1.37 -0.91 -8.77
N SER A 25 -1.09 -1.93 -9.59
CA SER A 25 0.27 -2.46 -9.69
C SER A 25 1.29 -1.41 -10.14
N ALA A 26 0.90 -0.47 -11.02
CA ALA A 26 1.81 0.59 -11.45
C ALA A 26 2.10 1.63 -10.35
N TYR A 27 1.16 1.80 -9.41
CA TYR A 27 1.38 2.57 -8.18
C TYR A 27 2.41 1.86 -7.31
N PHE A 28 2.19 0.57 -7.06
CA PHE A 28 3.06 -0.23 -6.20
C PHE A 28 4.44 -0.46 -6.77
N ASP A 29 4.62 -0.50 -8.09
CA ASP A 29 5.95 -0.59 -8.70
C ASP A 29 6.86 0.58 -8.25
N VAL A 30 6.32 1.80 -8.18
CA VAL A 30 7.08 2.97 -7.69
C VAL A 30 7.44 2.81 -6.21
N MET A 31 6.47 2.37 -5.41
CA MET A 31 6.66 2.17 -3.97
C MET A 31 7.66 1.04 -3.67
N SER A 32 7.55 -0.08 -4.38
CA SER A 32 8.46 -1.23 -4.26
C SER A 32 9.90 -0.85 -4.61
N VAL A 33 10.11 -0.03 -5.65
CA VAL A 33 11.45 0.50 -5.98
C VAL A 33 11.99 1.39 -4.86
N TYR A 34 11.17 2.26 -4.28
CA TYR A 34 11.61 3.13 -3.17
C TYR A 34 12.03 2.33 -1.93
N TYR A 35 11.26 1.29 -1.57
CA TYR A 35 11.54 0.47 -0.40
C TYR A 35 12.52 -0.68 -0.63
N ASP A 36 13.03 -0.84 -1.86
CA ASP A 36 13.90 -1.94 -2.28
C ASP A 36 13.32 -3.32 -1.92
N ILE A 37 12.06 -3.55 -2.33
CA ILE A 37 11.35 -4.82 -2.13
C ILE A 37 10.86 -5.41 -3.46
N ALA A 38 10.46 -6.68 -3.44
CA ALA A 38 9.85 -7.32 -4.59
C ALA A 38 8.59 -6.56 -5.06
N PRO A 39 8.30 -6.56 -6.38
CA PRO A 39 7.10 -5.92 -6.91
C PRO A 39 5.82 -6.47 -6.28
N VAL A 40 4.96 -5.57 -5.81
CA VAL A 40 3.65 -5.93 -5.26
C VAL A 40 2.60 -5.85 -6.37
N LYS A 41 1.95 -6.97 -6.66
CA LYS A 41 0.86 -7.04 -7.64
C LYS A 41 -0.47 -6.62 -7.00
N ALA A 42 -1.43 -6.24 -7.84
CA ALA A 42 -2.77 -5.89 -7.40
C ALA A 42 -3.82 -6.48 -8.33
N LEU A 43 -4.88 -7.08 -7.79
CA LEU A 43 -6.00 -7.61 -8.56
C LEU A 43 -7.33 -7.52 -7.81
N VAL A 44 -8.43 -7.63 -8.56
CA VAL A 44 -9.78 -7.70 -8.00
C VAL A 44 -10.12 -9.17 -7.71
N ASN A 45 -10.49 -9.46 -6.46
CA ASN A 45 -10.98 -10.77 -6.04
C ASN A 45 -12.39 -10.62 -5.41
N PRO A 46 -13.46 -10.91 -6.17
CA PRO A 46 -14.84 -10.84 -5.66
C PRO A 46 -15.15 -11.87 -4.55
N GLN A 47 -14.31 -12.89 -4.38
CA GLN A 47 -14.50 -13.98 -3.41
C GLN A 47 -13.98 -13.63 -2.02
N LEU A 48 -13.41 -12.45 -1.83
CA LEU A 48 -13.01 -11.98 -0.50
C LEU A 48 -14.19 -12.00 0.47
N GLY A 49 -13.90 -12.34 1.73
CA GLY A 49 -14.88 -12.43 2.80
C GLY A 49 -15.80 -11.20 2.85
N SER A 50 -17.04 -11.38 3.31
CA SER A 50 -18.05 -10.31 3.27
C SER A 50 -17.60 -8.99 3.90
N LYS A 51 -16.71 -9.06 4.90
CA LYS A 51 -16.17 -7.91 5.65
C LYS A 51 -14.81 -7.38 5.16
N ILE A 52 -14.20 -8.02 4.15
CA ILE A 52 -12.85 -7.69 3.69
C ILE A 52 -12.96 -6.81 2.43
N VAL A 53 -12.40 -5.60 2.49
CA VAL A 53 -12.36 -4.66 1.35
C VAL A 53 -11.10 -4.86 0.51
N ALA A 54 -9.98 -5.13 1.17
CA ALA A 54 -8.75 -5.60 0.56
C ALA A 54 -7.99 -6.49 1.53
N GLN A 55 -7.03 -7.27 1.02
CA GLN A 55 -6.08 -8.04 1.82
C GLN A 55 -4.75 -8.16 1.08
N TYR A 56 -3.63 -8.14 1.82
CA TYR A 56 -2.36 -8.62 1.29
C TYR A 56 -2.22 -10.14 1.44
N SER A 57 -1.53 -10.78 0.50
CA SER A 57 -1.09 -12.17 0.52
C SER A 57 0.40 -12.24 0.20
N SER A 58 1.12 -13.12 0.91
CA SER A 58 2.59 -13.23 0.84
C SER A 58 3.12 -14.31 -0.11
N THR A 59 2.27 -15.16 -0.70
CA THR A 59 2.70 -16.36 -1.44
C THR A 59 2.17 -16.43 -2.88
N PRO A 60 3.01 -16.82 -3.88
CA PRO A 60 4.48 -16.84 -3.93
C PRO A 60 5.11 -15.46 -4.26
N ALA A 61 4.28 -14.44 -4.52
CA ALA A 61 4.69 -13.05 -4.73
C ALA A 61 3.75 -12.12 -3.93
N PRO A 62 4.24 -10.98 -3.42
CA PRO A 62 3.38 -10.03 -2.71
C PRO A 62 2.21 -9.60 -3.60
N LEU A 63 0.99 -9.82 -3.09
CA LEU A 63 -0.24 -9.54 -3.81
C LEU A 63 -1.20 -8.79 -2.90
N ILE A 64 -1.78 -7.70 -3.40
CA ILE A 64 -2.91 -7.02 -2.78
C ILE A 64 -4.17 -7.35 -3.58
N GLU A 65 -5.12 -8.00 -2.92
CA GLU A 65 -6.42 -8.33 -3.49
C GLU A 65 -7.44 -7.33 -2.99
N SER A 66 -8.24 -6.74 -3.88
CA SER A 66 -9.36 -5.88 -3.50
C SER A 66 -10.69 -6.48 -3.94
N LYS A 67 -11.74 -6.24 -3.16
CA LYS A 67 -13.09 -6.67 -3.50
C LYS A 67 -13.72 -5.81 -4.60
N ALA A 68 -13.28 -4.56 -4.72
CA ALA A 68 -13.80 -3.58 -5.67
C ALA A 68 -12.77 -3.22 -6.73
N GLU A 69 -13.23 -2.86 -7.93
CA GLU A 69 -12.37 -2.33 -9.00
C GLU A 69 -11.73 -0.99 -8.59
N THR A 70 -12.47 -0.15 -7.87
CA THR A 70 -12.02 1.14 -7.35
C THR A 70 -11.62 1.04 -5.88
N MET A 71 -10.46 0.42 -5.61
CA MET A 71 -9.83 0.49 -4.29
C MET A 71 -9.42 1.94 -3.97
N SER A 72 -9.60 2.39 -2.72
CA SER A 72 -9.15 3.71 -2.29
C SER A 72 -7.62 3.73 -2.08
N GLU A 73 -6.98 4.89 -2.17
CA GLU A 73 -5.55 4.99 -1.90
C GLU A 73 -5.20 4.70 -0.43
N GLN A 74 -6.07 5.08 0.51
CA GLN A 74 -5.90 4.73 1.91
C GLN A 74 -5.83 3.21 2.09
N THR A 75 -6.77 2.48 1.50
CA THR A 75 -6.81 1.01 1.54
C THR A 75 -5.59 0.40 0.85
N ALA A 76 -5.20 0.94 -0.30
CA ALA A 76 -4.04 0.48 -1.05
C ALA A 76 -2.73 0.62 -0.24
N LEU A 77 -2.54 1.79 0.38
CA LEU A 77 -1.40 2.08 1.25
C LEU A 77 -1.41 1.22 2.50
N HIS A 78 -2.57 1.05 3.14
CA HIS A 78 -2.73 0.16 4.29
C HIS A 78 -2.19 -1.23 3.97
N GLU A 79 -2.71 -1.90 2.92
CA GLU A 79 -2.30 -3.27 2.61
C GLU A 79 -0.81 -3.36 2.22
N PHE A 80 -0.29 -2.32 1.55
CA PHE A 80 1.12 -2.25 1.19
C PHE A 80 2.03 -2.12 2.43
N PHE A 81 1.67 -1.26 3.39
CA PHE A 81 2.44 -1.14 4.64
C PHE A 81 2.26 -2.36 5.54
N HIS A 82 1.08 -2.95 5.56
CA HIS A 82 0.82 -4.20 6.27
C HIS A 82 1.77 -5.30 5.76
N HIS A 83 1.95 -5.40 4.44
CA HIS A 83 2.98 -6.26 3.84
C HIS A 83 4.41 -5.94 4.32
N LEU A 84 4.81 -4.66 4.27
CA LEU A 84 6.16 -4.23 4.69
C LEU A 84 6.44 -4.53 6.18
N PHE A 85 5.46 -4.28 7.04
CA PHE A 85 5.57 -4.59 8.46
C PHE A 85 5.66 -6.09 8.68
N HIS A 86 4.80 -6.88 8.03
CA HIS A 86 4.82 -8.33 8.13
C HIS A 86 6.16 -8.94 7.72
N GLN A 87 6.75 -8.46 6.60
CA GLN A 87 8.07 -8.93 6.15
C GLN A 87 9.19 -8.60 7.15
N ARG A 88 9.16 -7.39 7.72
CA ARG A 88 10.22 -6.91 8.63
C ARG A 88 10.06 -7.44 10.06
N ARG A 89 8.83 -7.65 10.52
CA ARG A 89 8.50 -8.02 11.89
C ARG A 89 7.99 -9.45 11.93
N ARG A 90 8.91 -10.42 11.82
CA ARG A 90 8.62 -11.86 11.99
C ARG A 90 8.04 -12.27 13.37
N ARG A 91 7.65 -11.33 14.25
CA ARG A 91 7.43 -11.58 15.69
C ARG A 91 6.31 -10.78 16.36
N HIS A 92 5.58 -9.89 15.68
CA HIS A 92 4.50 -9.14 16.33
C HIS A 92 3.11 -9.69 15.97
N SER A 93 2.20 -9.65 16.95
CA SER A 93 0.81 -10.05 16.79
C SER A 93 0.11 -9.15 15.77
N GLY A 94 -0.77 -9.74 14.94
CA GLY A 94 -1.36 -9.08 13.77
C GLY A 94 -2.12 -7.78 14.03
N GLU A 95 -2.63 -7.54 15.23
CA GLU A 95 -3.33 -6.29 15.58
C GLU A 95 -2.38 -5.07 15.60
N GLY A 96 -1.13 -5.25 16.01
CA GLY A 96 -0.15 -4.16 16.02
C GLY A 96 0.34 -3.78 14.62
N GLU A 97 0.37 -4.73 13.69
CA GLU A 97 0.75 -4.48 12.29
C GLU A 97 -0.35 -3.72 11.54
N GLN A 98 -1.61 -4.06 11.79
CA GLN A 98 -2.79 -3.35 11.27
C GLN A 98 -2.80 -1.87 11.67
N ALA A 99 -2.64 -1.59 12.97
CA ALA A 99 -2.65 -0.21 13.47
C ALA A 99 -1.50 0.64 12.90
N LEU A 100 -0.32 0.05 12.72
CA LEU A 100 0.82 0.74 12.12
C LEU A 100 0.64 0.97 10.62
N ALA A 101 0.07 0.00 9.91
CA ALA A 101 -0.28 0.14 8.50
C ALA A 101 -1.29 1.28 8.30
N ASP A 102 -2.30 1.36 9.16
CA ASP A 102 -3.26 2.48 9.18
C ASP A 102 -2.58 3.81 9.43
N GLN A 103 -1.73 3.88 10.45
CA GLN A 103 -0.99 5.12 10.77
C GLN A 103 -0.16 5.59 9.58
N PHE A 104 0.62 4.69 8.96
CA PHE A 104 1.47 5.03 7.82
C PHE A 104 0.64 5.43 6.58
N ALA A 105 -0.50 4.78 6.35
CA ALA A 105 -1.41 5.18 5.29
C ALA A 105 -1.93 6.61 5.50
N MET A 106 -2.31 6.97 6.72
CA MET A 106 -2.76 8.33 7.07
C MET A 106 -1.65 9.37 6.91
N GLU A 107 -0.45 9.09 7.41
CA GLU A 107 0.71 9.99 7.26
C GLU A 107 1.02 10.26 5.77
N CYS A 108 0.93 9.24 4.91
CA CYS A 108 1.10 9.42 3.47
C CYS A 108 0.03 10.34 2.84
N LEU A 109 -1.21 10.24 3.30
CA LEU A 109 -2.29 11.10 2.82
C LEU A 109 -2.10 12.56 3.28
N GLU A 110 -1.66 12.76 4.51
CA GLU A 110 -1.40 14.08 5.10
C GLU A 110 -0.20 14.79 4.45
N LEU A 111 0.90 14.07 4.21
CA LEU A 111 2.11 14.58 3.53
C LEU A 111 1.80 15.23 2.18
N ASN A 112 0.75 14.75 1.51
CA ASN A 112 0.35 15.31 0.25
C ASN A 112 -0.59 16.52 0.38
N SER A 113 -1.41 16.58 1.43
CA SER A 113 -2.26 17.74 1.71
C SER A 113 -1.44 18.98 2.08
N ALA A 114 -0.27 18.78 2.71
CA ALA A 114 0.66 19.84 3.07
C ALA A 114 1.54 20.34 1.90
N GLY A 115 1.54 19.64 0.76
CA GLY A 115 2.47 19.86 -0.35
C GLY A 115 1.90 20.61 -1.56
N SER A 116 0.69 21.16 -1.48
CA SER A 116 0.11 22.02 -2.52
C SER A 116 0.64 23.46 -2.36
N PRO A 117 1.51 23.97 -3.23
CA PRO A 117 1.71 25.41 -3.33
C PRO A 117 0.45 26.00 -3.96
N THR A 118 -0.20 26.93 -3.26
CA THR A 118 -1.10 27.93 -3.88
C THR A 118 -0.35 28.76 -4.89
#